data_AF-A0A1Q9UPT7-F1
#
_entry.id   AF-A0A1Q9UPT7-F1
#
_cell.length_a   1.000
_cell.length_b   1.000
_cell.length_c   1.000
_cell.angle_alpha   90.00
_cell.angle_beta   90.00
_cell.angle_gamma   90.00
#
_symmetry.space_group_name_H-M   'P 1'
#
loop_
_entity.id
_entity.type
_entity.pdbx_description
1 polymer ?
#
loop_
_entity_poly.entity_id
_entity_poly.type
_entity_poly.pdbx_seq_one_letter_code
_entity_poly.pdbx_strand_id
1 'polypeptide(L)'
;MGPASAFELIEFLLGPLPESRQGRDSVHEVAGAEQAGLRVDDLRTARCRMVFHDIGAVVWVLRTCVWWVPDFDVERYAEPLRRLDAQLRRGEPSVAHSTRHLMVARRPAVAG
;
A
#
# COMPACT_ATOMS: atom_id res chain seq x y z
N MET A 1 -7.19 -0.57 0.37
CA MET A 1 -5.79 -0.73 -0.08
C MET A 1 -5.56 -2.21 -0.35
N GLY A 2 -4.89 -2.57 -1.43
CA GLY A 2 -4.49 -3.95 -1.71
C GLY A 2 -3.18 -4.35 -1.01
N PRO A 3 -2.71 -5.58 -1.23
CA PRO A 3 -1.54 -6.12 -0.54
C PRO A 3 -0.25 -5.41 -0.95
N ALA A 4 0.62 -5.16 0.02
CA ALA A 4 1.92 -4.49 -0.18
C ALA A 4 1.87 -3.14 -0.94
N SER A 5 0.74 -2.41 -0.87
CA SER A 5 0.63 -1.11 -1.53
C SER A 5 1.63 -0.10 -0.95
N ALA A 6 2.41 0.53 -1.83
CA ALA A 6 3.45 1.51 -1.56
C ALA A 6 4.61 1.03 -0.67
N PHE A 7 4.76 -0.28 -0.47
CA PHE A 7 5.77 -0.80 0.43
C PHE A 7 7.21 -0.51 -0.02
N GLU A 8 7.47 -0.28 -1.31
CA GLU A 8 8.79 0.16 -1.76
C GLU A 8 9.20 1.49 -1.11
N LEU A 9 8.25 2.41 -0.92
CA LEU A 9 8.50 3.67 -0.22
C LEU A 9 8.47 3.47 1.30
N ILE A 10 7.53 2.69 1.83
CA ILE A 10 7.42 2.46 3.29
C ILE A 10 8.69 1.81 3.84
N GLU A 11 9.16 0.73 3.21
CA GLU A 11 10.35 0.00 3.68
C GLU A 11 11.64 0.76 3.42
N PHE A 12 11.66 1.70 2.46
CA PHE A 12 12.79 2.61 2.33
C PHE A 12 12.99 3.47 3.60
N LEU A 13 11.89 3.85 4.28
CA LEU A 13 11.94 4.61 5.52
C LEU A 13 12.08 3.72 6.76
N LEU A 14 11.34 2.62 6.82
CA LEU A 14 11.20 1.79 8.02
C LEU A 14 12.11 0.54 8.05
N GLY A 15 12.75 0.21 6.94
CA GLY A 15 13.39 -1.09 6.75
C GLY A 15 12.38 -2.19 6.39
N PRO A 16 12.84 -3.45 6.25
CA PRO A 16 11.99 -4.57 5.85
C PRO A 16 10.83 -4.83 6.81
N LEU A 17 9.62 -5.03 6.27
CA LEU A 17 8.41 -5.30 7.06
C LEU A 17 7.68 -6.57 6.55
N PRO A 18 8.27 -7.76 6.72
CA PRO A 18 7.80 -8.99 6.09
C PRO A 18 6.41 -9.44 6.57
N GLU A 19 6.04 -9.21 7.84
CA GLU A 19 4.69 -9.53 8.30
C GLU A 19 3.67 -8.51 7.77
N SER A 20 3.96 -7.21 7.88
CA SER A 20 3.03 -6.15 7.44
C SER A 20 2.74 -6.21 5.94
N ARG A 21 3.71 -6.65 5.11
CA ARG A 21 3.54 -6.85 3.67
C ARG A 21 2.40 -7.80 3.31
N GLN A 22 2.10 -8.76 4.18
CA GLN A 22 1.07 -9.78 3.97
C GLN A 22 -0.34 -9.26 4.30
N GLY A 23 -0.43 -8.07 4.91
CA GLY A 23 -1.70 -7.42 5.17
C GLY A 23 -2.47 -7.12 3.88
N ARG A 24 -3.80 -7.13 3.97
CA ARG A 24 -4.73 -6.86 2.85
C ARG A 24 -4.60 -7.84 1.68
N ASP A 25 -4.15 -9.07 1.95
CA ASP A 25 -4.12 -10.14 0.97
C ASP A 25 -5.55 -10.47 0.49
N SER A 26 -5.75 -10.47 -0.83
CA SER A 26 -7.08 -10.64 -1.41
C SER A 26 -7.64 -12.05 -1.22
N VAL A 27 -6.79 -13.09 -1.12
CA VAL A 27 -7.24 -14.46 -0.88
C VAL A 27 -7.74 -14.59 0.55
N HIS A 28 -7.01 -14.04 1.52
CA HIS A 28 -7.46 -14.00 2.92
C HIS A 28 -8.74 -13.16 3.08
N GLU A 29 -8.87 -12.03 2.38
CA GLU A 29 -10.08 -11.22 2.43
C GLU A 29 -11.30 -11.93 1.82
N VAL A 30 -11.13 -12.70 0.73
CA VAL A 30 -12.18 -13.56 0.16
C VAL A 30 -12.58 -14.66 1.14
N ALA A 31 -11.62 -15.37 1.70
CA ALA A 31 -11.90 -16.44 2.67
C ALA A 31 -12.67 -15.89 3.89
N GLY A 32 -12.30 -14.70 4.38
CA GLY A 32 -13.02 -14.02 5.46
C GLY A 32 -14.46 -13.65 5.07
N ALA A 33 -14.69 -13.22 3.83
CA ALA A 33 -16.03 -12.91 3.33
C ALA A 33 -16.92 -14.18 3.25
N GLU A 34 -16.35 -15.29 2.77
CA GLU A 34 -17.04 -16.58 2.67
C GLU A 34 -17.37 -17.17 4.04
N GLN A 35 -16.44 -17.09 4.99
CA GLN A 35 -16.68 -17.48 6.39
C GLN A 35 -17.78 -16.63 7.05
N ALA A 36 -17.93 -15.37 6.63
CA ALA A 36 -19.02 -14.51 7.07
C ALA A 36 -20.37 -14.80 6.37
N GLY A 37 -20.44 -15.85 5.54
CA GLY A 37 -21.66 -16.27 4.84
C GLY A 37 -21.96 -15.47 3.57
N LEU A 38 -21.00 -14.74 3.02
CA LEU A 38 -21.11 -14.14 1.70
C LEU A 38 -20.66 -15.14 0.63
N ARG A 39 -21.21 -15.03 -0.57
CA ARG A 39 -20.64 -15.66 -1.76
C ARG A 39 -19.90 -14.62 -2.57
N VAL A 40 -18.62 -14.85 -2.83
CA VAL A 40 -17.82 -14.00 -3.71
C VAL A 40 -18.02 -14.49 -5.15
N ASP A 41 -18.52 -13.62 -6.01
CA ASP A 41 -18.79 -13.96 -7.42
C ASP A 41 -17.70 -13.43 -8.37
N ASP A 42 -16.98 -12.37 -7.99
CA ASP A 42 -15.86 -11.81 -8.78
C ASP A 42 -14.79 -11.22 -7.85
N LEU A 43 -13.52 -11.42 -8.23
CA LEU A 43 -12.35 -10.80 -7.61
C LEU A 43 -11.42 -10.29 -8.71
N ARG A 44 -11.17 -8.99 -8.71
CA ARG A 44 -10.21 -8.35 -9.62
C ARG A 44 -9.13 -7.65 -8.84
N THR A 45 -7.88 -7.79 -9.28
CA THR A 45 -6.72 -7.11 -8.68
C THR A 45 -6.12 -6.13 -9.67
N ALA A 46 -5.52 -5.07 -9.17
CA ALA A 46 -4.74 -4.13 -9.97
C ALA A 46 -3.50 -3.69 -9.19
N ARG A 47 -2.38 -3.61 -9.91
CA ARG A 47 -1.12 -3.05 -9.44
C ARG A 47 -0.72 -1.92 -10.39
N CYS A 48 -0.68 -0.71 -9.87
CA CYS A 48 -0.41 0.49 -10.64
C CYS A 48 0.91 1.11 -10.21
N ARG A 49 1.77 1.38 -11.19
CA ARG A 49 3.06 2.02 -10.96
C ARG A 49 2.85 3.46 -10.49
N MET A 50 3.54 3.81 -9.41
CA MET A 50 3.65 5.16 -8.88
C MET A 50 5.10 5.61 -9.06
N VAL A 51 5.31 6.80 -9.60
CA VAL A 51 6.65 7.33 -9.84
C VAL A 51 6.77 8.70 -9.18
N PHE A 52 7.73 8.85 -8.29
CA PHE A 52 8.06 10.09 -7.61
C PHE A 52 9.36 10.64 -8.18
N HIS A 53 9.31 11.90 -8.59
CA HIS A 53 10.45 12.64 -9.14
C HIS A 53 10.91 13.76 -8.21
N ASP A 54 10.17 14.04 -7.14
CA ASP A 54 10.37 15.17 -6.24
C ASP A 54 10.20 14.75 -4.78
N ILE A 55 11.09 15.24 -3.91
CA ILE A 55 11.04 14.93 -2.48
C ILE A 55 9.83 15.59 -1.81
N GLY A 56 9.39 16.76 -2.29
CA GLY A 56 8.17 17.41 -1.82
C GLY A 56 6.93 16.54 -2.05
N ALA A 57 6.82 15.89 -3.21
CA ALA A 57 5.76 14.94 -3.53
C ALA A 57 5.78 13.71 -2.61
N VAL A 58 6.97 13.20 -2.26
CA VAL A 58 7.14 12.11 -1.29
C VAL A 58 6.67 12.54 0.11
N VAL A 59 7.12 13.70 0.58
CA VAL A 59 6.72 14.22 1.91
C VAL A 59 5.22 14.48 1.94
N TRP A 60 4.64 15.04 0.88
CA TRP A 60 3.21 15.31 0.77
C TRP A 60 2.39 14.02 0.84
N VAL A 61 2.80 12.95 0.11
CA VAL A 61 2.04 11.69 0.15
C VAL A 61 2.17 11.00 1.51
N LEU A 62 3.34 11.04 2.16
CA LEU A 62 3.54 10.44 3.49
C LEU A 62 2.74 11.17 4.58
N ARG A 63 2.55 12.48 4.45
CA ARG A 63 1.66 13.27 5.33
C ARG A 63 0.17 13.02 5.06
N THR A 64 -0.19 12.66 3.83
CA THR A 64 -1.59 12.45 3.42
C THR A 64 -2.05 11.03 3.69
N CYS A 65 -1.20 10.04 3.38
CA CYS A 65 -1.43 8.62 3.62
C CYS A 65 -0.89 8.21 4.99
N VAL A 66 -1.50 8.75 6.05
CA VAL A 66 -1.00 8.64 7.43
C VAL A 66 -0.85 7.21 7.96
N TRP A 67 -1.46 6.21 7.34
CA TRP A 67 -1.31 4.79 7.74
C TRP A 67 -0.11 4.08 7.08
N TRP A 68 0.62 4.72 6.15
CA TRP A 68 1.81 4.14 5.52
C TRP A 68 3.02 4.14 6.44
N VAL A 69 3.24 5.28 7.10
CA VAL A 69 4.26 5.47 8.13
C VAL A 69 3.57 6.26 9.25
N PRO A 70 2.90 5.58 10.21
CA PRO A 70 2.03 6.22 11.20
C PRO A 70 2.69 7.32 12.05
N ASP A 71 3.99 7.21 12.25
CA ASP A 71 4.81 8.13 13.03
C ASP A 71 5.69 9.03 12.15
N PHE A 72 5.29 9.23 10.88
CA PHE A 72 6.03 10.06 9.94
C PHE A 72 6.18 11.49 10.44
N ASP A 73 7.43 11.91 10.53
CA ASP A 73 7.84 13.28 10.77
C ASP A 73 9.10 13.59 9.94
N VAL A 74 9.21 14.82 9.43
CA VAL A 74 10.30 15.18 8.53
C VAL A 74 11.64 15.23 9.27
N GLU A 75 11.65 15.69 10.52
CA GLU A 75 12.88 15.77 11.31
C GLU A 75 13.34 14.37 11.72
N ARG A 76 12.41 13.53 12.18
CA ARG A 76 12.69 12.14 12.55
C ARG A 76 13.23 11.31 11.39
N TYR A 77 12.71 11.52 10.18
CA TYR A 77 13.13 10.79 8.97
C TYR A 77 14.07 11.61 8.08
N ALA A 78 14.75 12.64 8.62
CA ALA A 78 15.58 13.55 7.83
C ALA A 78 16.70 12.85 7.05
N GLU A 79 17.38 11.87 7.66
CA GLU A 79 18.46 11.13 6.98
C GLU A 79 17.97 10.33 5.77
N PRO A 80 17.00 9.40 5.88
CA PRO A 80 16.49 8.69 4.71
C PRO A 80 15.88 9.64 3.67
N LEU A 81 15.19 10.70 4.08
CA LEU A 81 14.64 11.70 3.14
C LEU A 81 15.74 12.42 2.35
N ARG A 82 16.87 12.78 2.98
CA ARG A 82 18.02 13.36 2.26
C ARG A 82 18.65 12.39 1.28
N ARG A 83 18.77 11.09 1.63
CA ARG A 83 19.27 10.06 0.70
C ARG A 83 18.35 9.94 -0.52
N LEU A 84 17.04 9.94 -0.29
CA LEU A 84 16.04 9.89 -1.35
C LEU A 84 16.09 11.15 -2.23
N ASP A 85 16.13 12.35 -1.64
CA ASP A 85 16.26 13.60 -2.39
C ASP A 85 17.52 13.63 -3.27
N ALA A 86 18.67 13.19 -2.72
CA ALA A 86 19.91 13.08 -3.48
C ALA A 86 19.78 12.11 -4.66
N GLN A 87 19.07 11.00 -4.49
CA GLN A 87 18.75 10.06 -5.58
C GLN A 87 17.88 10.73 -6.65
N LEU A 88 16.76 11.36 -6.25
CA LEU A 88 15.83 12.02 -7.17
C LEU A 88 16.51 13.12 -7.99
N ARG A 89 17.39 13.92 -7.36
CA ARG A 89 18.17 14.97 -8.03
C ARG A 89 19.18 14.47 -9.07
N ARG A 90 19.61 13.20 -8.97
CA ARG A 90 20.43 12.55 -10.02
C ARG A 90 19.59 12.07 -11.21
N GLY A 91 18.27 12.26 -11.18
CA GLY A 91 17.36 11.77 -12.21
C GLY A 91 16.96 10.30 -12.02
N GLU A 92 17.19 9.73 -10.84
CA GLU A 92 16.82 8.34 -10.50
C GLU A 92 15.48 8.36 -9.74
N PRO A 93 14.31 8.24 -10.41
CA PRO A 93 13.02 8.36 -9.74
C PRO A 93 12.78 7.22 -8.74
N SER A 94 12.04 7.54 -7.67
CA SER A 94 11.54 6.52 -6.75
C SER A 94 10.29 5.89 -7.31
N VAL A 95 10.27 4.57 -7.39
CA VAL A 95 9.15 3.80 -7.94
C VAL A 95 8.54 2.97 -6.83
N ALA A 96 7.24 3.16 -6.62
CA ALA A 96 6.43 2.34 -5.75
C ALA A 96 5.23 1.81 -6.52
N HIS A 97 4.43 0.95 -5.89
CA HIS A 97 3.21 0.45 -6.53
C HIS A 97 2.00 0.58 -5.63
N SER A 98 0.95 1.22 -6.13
CA SER A 98 -0.37 1.12 -5.52
C SER A 98 -1.00 -0.21 -5.91
N THR A 99 -1.45 -0.97 -4.92
CA THR A 99 -2.23 -2.19 -5.17
C THR A 99 -3.66 -1.99 -4.66
N ARG A 100 -4.60 -2.62 -5.36
CA ARG A 100 -6.02 -2.61 -5.02
C ARG A 100 -6.68 -3.88 -5.52
N HIS A 101 -7.74 -4.28 -4.85
CA HIS A 101 -8.63 -5.32 -5.33
C HIS A 101 -10.08 -4.84 -5.23
N LEU A 102 -10.90 -5.34 -6.15
CA LEU A 102 -12.34 -5.16 -6.19
C LEU A 102 -12.96 -6.54 -6.00
N MET A 103 -13.82 -6.66 -5.01
CA MET A 103 -14.56 -7.87 -4.70
C MET A 103 -16.05 -7.61 -4.91
N VAL A 104 -16.70 -8.47 -5.69
CA VAL A 104 -18.17 -8.50 -5.82
C VAL A 104 -18.67 -9.70 -5.03
N ALA A 105 -19.46 -9.43 -4.01
CA ALA A 105 -20.01 -10.46 -3.13
C ALA A 105 -21.50 -10.24 -2.91
N ARG A 106 -22.22 -11.33 -2.71
CA ARG A 106 -23.66 -11.34 -2.42
C ARG A 106 -23.96 -12.19 -1.19
N ARG A 107 -24.99 -11.80 -0.46
CA ARG A 107 -25.58 -12.66 0.57
C ARG A 107 -26.45 -13.71 -0.13
N PRO A 108 -26.23 -15.02 0.09
CA PRO A 108 -27.15 -16.05 -0.38
C PRO A 108 -28.54 -15.83 0.22
N ALA A 109 -29.59 -16.09 -0.56
CA ALA A 109 -30.95 -16.10 0.00
C ALA A 109 -31.04 -17.22 1.04
N VAL A 110 -31.64 -16.92 2.20
CA VAL A 110 -31.96 -17.95 3.18
C VAL A 110 -33.06 -18.80 2.56
N ALA A 111 -32.79 -20.08 2.33
CA ALA A 111 -33.86 -21.02 2.01
C ALA A 111 -34.74 -21.14 3.27
N GLY A 112 -35.98 -20.66 3.17
CA GLY A 112 -37.00 -20.85 4.20
C GLY A 112 -37.50 -22.28 4.25
#